data_AF-A0A7X9PKV8-F1
#
_entry.id   AF-A0A7X9PKV8-F1
#
_cell.length_a   1.000
_cell.length_b   1.000
_cell.length_c   1.000
_cell.angle_alpha   90.00
_cell.angle_beta   90.00
_cell.angle_gamma   90.00
#
_symmetry.space_group_name_H-M   'P 1'
#
loop_
_entity.id
_entity.type
_entity.pdbx_description
1 polymer ?
#
loop_
_entity_poly.entity_id
_entity_poly.type
_entity_poly.pdbx_seq_one_letter_code
_entity_poly.pdbx_strand_id
1 'polypeptide(L)' 'MERSIIREAYPYGDGFNSVEEFASAVDIRIKNGLSAYGVAIIYIDGERIGARANDVGDITVGAHCEWL' A
#
# COMPACT_ATOMS: atom_id res chain seq x y z
N MET A 1 -24.44 14.47 -2.05
CA MET A 1 -23.53 13.34 -1.79
C MET A 1 -22.23 13.93 -1.30
N GLU A 2 -21.92 13.78 -0.01
CA GLU A 2 -20.57 14.07 0.46
C GLU A 2 -19.60 13.14 -0.24
N ARG A 3 -18.58 13.70 -0.91
CA ARG A 3 -17.46 12.91 -1.39
C ARG A 3 -16.72 12.45 -0.15
N SER A 4 -16.87 11.18 0.22
CA SER A 4 -16.02 10.58 1.24
C SER A 4 -14.57 10.79 0.80
N ILE A 5 -13.80 11.50 1.62
CA ILE A 5 -12.36 11.62 1.41
C ILE A 5 -11.82 10.21 1.59
N ILE A 6 -11.52 9.52 0.48
CA ILE A 6 -10.79 8.25 0.52
C ILE A 6 -9.40 8.63 1.01
N ARG A 7 -9.16 8.48 2.32
CA ARG A 7 -7.82 8.65 2.89
C ARG A 7 -7.01 7.45 2.42
N GLU A 8 -5.91 7.73 1.72
CA GLU A 8 -4.93 6.71 1.34
C GLU A 8 -4.50 5.93 2.59
N ALA A 9 -4.64 4.60 2.53
CA ALA A 9 -4.38 3.70 3.65
C ALA A 9 -2.90 3.67 4.07
N TYR A 10 -2.03 3.97 3.11
CA TYR A 10 -0.57 3.96 3.19
C TYR A 10 -0.13 5.12 2.29
N PRO A 11 0.36 6.25 2.85
CA PRO A 11 1.08 7.24 2.07
C PRO A 11 2.54 6.80 1.90
N TYR A 12 3.21 7.30 0.86
CA TYR A 12 4.65 7.10 0.68
C TYR A 12 5.40 7.52 1.95
N GLY A 13 6.04 6.54 2.60
CA GLY A 13 6.62 6.69 3.93
C GLY A 13 6.29 5.53 4.86
N ASP A 14 5.12 4.90 4.67
CA ASP A 14 4.78 3.64 5.34
C ASP A 14 5.60 2.49 4.73
N GLY A 15 6.44 1.88 5.55
CA GLY A 15 7.41 0.86 5.15
C GLY A 15 7.05 -0.54 5.64
N PHE A 16 7.22 -1.53 4.78
CA PHE A 16 7.03 -2.96 5.05
C PHE A 16 8.31 -3.72 4.69
N ASN A 17 8.62 -4.81 5.41
CA ASN A 17 9.84 -5.59 5.20
C ASN A 17 9.67 -6.73 4.18
N SER A 18 8.44 -6.96 3.70
CA SER A 18 8.17 -7.93 2.65
C SER A 18 6.81 -7.68 2.00
N VAL A 19 6.56 -8.36 0.86
CA VAL A 19 5.27 -8.32 0.17
C VAL A 19 4.17 -8.94 1.03
N GLU A 20 4.49 -9.99 1.78
CA GLU A 20 3.58 -10.69 2.69
C GLU A 20 3.16 -9.82 3.87
N GLU A 21 4.07 -9.02 4.41
CA GLU A 21 3.74 -8.07 5.48
C GLU A 21 2.77 -7.00 4.98
N PHE A 22 3.04 -6.45 3.78
CA PHE A 22 2.13 -5.50 3.14
C PHE A 22 0.76 -6.14 2.81
N ALA A 23 0.77 -7.36 2.27
CA ALA A 23 -0.45 -8.12 1.99
C ALA A 23 -1.28 -8.35 3.25
N SER A 24 -0.64 -8.72 4.37
CA SER A 24 -1.31 -8.91 5.65
C SER A 24 -1.98 -7.63 6.14
N ALA A 25 -1.32 -6.47 5.98
CA ALA A 25 -1.88 -5.19 6.35
C ALA A 25 -3.09 -4.81 5.49
N VAL A 26 -3.01 -5.03 4.17
CA VAL A 26 -4.12 -4.81 3.22
C VAL A 26 -5.32 -5.70 3.59
N ASP A 27 -5.06 -6.98 3.88
CA ASP A 27 -6.06 -7.97 4.27
C ASP A 27 -6.83 -7.55 5.54
N ILE A 28 -6.10 -7.05 6.54
CA ILE A 28 -6.70 -6.55 7.78
C ILE A 28 -7.65 -5.40 7.48
N ARG A 29 -7.28 -4.47 6.58
CA ARG A 29 -8.15 -3.35 6.24
C ARG A 29 -9.42 -3.80 5.54
N ILE A 30 -9.31 -4.70 4.58
CA ILE A 30 -10.47 -5.27 3.86
C ILE A 30 -11.41 -5.96 4.85
N LYS A 31 -10.87 -6.79 5.76
CA LYS A 31 -11.66 -7.47 6.80
C LYS A 31 -12.39 -6.51 7.74
N ASN A 32 -11.88 -5.29 7.92
CA ASN A 32 -12.51 -4.24 8.71
C ASN A 32 -13.41 -3.30 7.90
N GLY A 33 -13.66 -3.58 6.61
CA GLY A 33 -14.47 -2.72 5.74
C GLY A 33 -13.83 -1.37 5.44
N LEU A 34 -12.50 -1.26 5.58
CA LEU A 34 -11.73 -0.07 5.29
C LEU A 34 -11.17 -0.14 3.86
N SER A 35 -10.98 1.02 3.23
CA SER A 35 -10.34 1.08 1.90
C SER A 35 -8.94 0.48 1.95
N ALA A 36 -8.64 -0.41 1.00
CA ALA A 36 -7.33 -1.02 0.77
C ALA A 36 -6.39 -0.14 -0.05
N TYR A 37 -6.93 0.88 -0.72
CA TYR A 37 -6.16 1.73 -1.63
C TYR A 37 -5.06 2.48 -0.89
N GLY A 38 -3.81 2.30 -1.35
CA GLY A 38 -2.67 3.02 -0.82
C GLY A 38 -1.37 2.68 -1.53
N VAL A 39 -0.36 3.50 -1.25
CA VAL A 39 1.00 3.41 -1.76
C VAL A 39 1.97 3.19 -0.60
N ALA A 40 2.84 2.21 -0.72
CA ALA A 40 3.73 1.81 0.36
C ALA A 40 5.16 1.66 -0.17
N ILE A 41 6.09 1.59 0.77
CA ILE A 41 7.47 1.17 0.51
C ILE A 41 7.64 -0.25 1.03
N ILE A 42 8.22 -1.12 0.23
CA ILE A 42 8.59 -2.48 0.63
C ILE A 42 10.09 -2.64 0.47
N TYR A 43 10.74 -3.23 1.47
CA TYR A 43 12.14 -3.61 1.42
C TYR A 43 12.27 -5.06 0.94
N ILE A 44 12.94 -5.28 -0.19
CA ILE A 44 13.19 -6.63 -0.72
C ILE A 44 14.70 -6.75 -0.94
N ASP A 45 15.34 -7.73 -0.29
CA ASP A 45 16.79 -7.92 -0.34
C ASP A 45 17.61 -6.65 0.02
N GLY A 46 17.06 -5.81 0.90
CA GLY A 46 17.66 -4.53 1.32
C GLY A 46 17.38 -3.35 0.39
N GLU A 47 16.74 -3.58 -0.76
CA GLU A 47 16.38 -2.54 -1.73
C GLU A 47 15.02 -1.91 -1.40
N ARG A 48 14.91 -0.58 -1.59
CA ARG A 48 13.67 0.18 -1.38
C ARG A 48 12.82 0.14 -2.64
N ILE A 49 11.65 -0.49 -2.58
CA ILE A 49 10.76 -0.69 -3.73
C ILE A 49 9.38 -0.06 -3.45
N GLY A 50 8.79 0.59 -4.45
CA GLY A 50 7.43 1.09 -4.36
C GLY A 50 6.41 -0.04 -4.49
N ALA A 51 5.33 0.04 -3.75
CA ALA A 51 4.21 -0.86 -3.87
C ALA A 51 2.90 -0.10 -3.82
N ARG A 52 1.87 -0.69 -4.43
CA ARG A 52 0.52 -0.14 -4.42
C ARG A 52 -0.47 -1.26 -4.18
N ALA A 53 -1.43 -1.01 -3.30
CA ALA A 53 -2.65 -1.80 -3.20
C ALA A 53 -3.78 -1.04 -3.90
N ASN A 54 -4.58 -1.75 -4.70
CA ASN A 54 -5.80 -1.18 -5.30
C ASN A 54 -7.01 -1.33 -4.35
N ASP A 55 -8.19 -0.86 -4.78
CA ASP A 55 -9.41 -0.89 -3.96
C ASP A 55 -9.91 -2.30 -3.62
N VAL A 56 -9.52 -3.32 -4.38
CA VAL A 56 -9.90 -4.72 -4.16
C VAL A 56 -8.81 -5.53 -3.43
N GLY A 57 -7.68 -4.90 -3.10
CA GLY A 57 -6.58 -5.52 -2.38
C GLY A 57 -5.49 -6.15 -3.25
N ASP A 58 -5.55 -6.02 -4.58
CA ASP A 58 -4.45 -6.50 -5.42
C ASP A 58 -3.22 -5.63 -5.18
N ILE A 59 -2.08 -6.30 -5.02
CA ILE A 59 -0.80 -5.65 -4.77
C ILE A 59 0.04 -5.68 -6.04
N THR A 60 0.48 -4.50 -6.46
CA THR A 60 1.50 -4.33 -7.48
C THR A 60 2.77 -3.84 -6.81
N VAL A 61 3.87 -4.55 -7.04
CA VAL A 61 5.22 -4.17 -6.56
C VAL A 61 6.06 -3.80 -7.76
N GLY A 62 6.73 -2.65 -7.71
CA GLY A 62 7.56 -2.19 -8.82
C GLY A 62 8.41 -0.98 -8.46
N ALA A 63 9.46 -0.76 -9.25
CA ALA A 63 10.25 0.46 -9.14
C ALA A 63 9.38 1.68 -9.49
N HIS A 64 9.00 2.46 -8.48
CA HIS A 64 8.32 3.73 -8.67
C HIS A 64 9.37 4.83 -8.70
N CYS A 65 9.43 5.60 -9.78
CA CYS A 65 10.29 6.78 -9.83
C CYS A 65 9.59 7.91 -9.06
N GLU A 66 10.10 8.24 -7.87
CA GLU A 66 9.77 9.50 -7.20
C GLU A 66 10.81 10.54 -7.63
N TRP A 67 10.37 11.60 -8.33
CA TRP A 67 11.21 12.75 -8.61
C TRP A 67 11.00 13.77 -7.49
N LEU A 68 12.05 14.00 -6.68
CA LEU A 68 12.08 15.04 -5.64
C LEU A 68 12.40 16.41 -6.25
#